data_AF-A0A3M1M1J9-F1
#
_entry.id   AF-A0A3M1M1J9-F1
#
_cell.length_a   1.000
_cell.length_b   1.000
_cell.length_c   1.000
_cell.angle_alpha   90.00
_cell.angle_beta   90.00
_cell.angle_gamma   90.00
#
_symmetry.space_group_name_H-M   'P 1'
#
loop_
_entity.id
_entity.type
_entity.pdbx_description
1 polymer ?
#
loop_
_entity_poly.entity_id
_entity_poly.type
_entity_poly.pdbx_seq_one_letter_code
_entity_poly.pdbx_strand_id
1 'polypeptide(L)'
;MGLLDSWFDYERRRSKALATGRVVPDPSRCVQCGICSFNCPLGIDVRAHAWRGEPVNDGHCITCGECVARCPRGVLRFEQIPVSLEHILNQTHP
;
A
#
# COMPACT_ATOMS: atom_id res chain seq x y z
N MET A 1 35.45 -7.57 -3.44
CA MET A 1 34.20 -7.53 -2.65
C MET A 1 33.58 -6.16 -2.91
N GLY A 2 32.69 -6.02 -3.89
CA GLY A 2 32.22 -4.68 -4.30
C GLY A 2 31.31 -4.63 -5.52
N LEU A 3 31.29 -5.70 -6.33
CA LEU A 3 30.30 -5.87 -7.40
C LEU A 3 28.97 -6.48 -6.91
N LEU A 4 28.99 -7.18 -5.78
CA LEU A 4 27.78 -7.74 -5.16
C LEU A 4 27.04 -6.66 -4.33
N ASP A 5 27.78 -5.77 -3.66
CA ASP A 5 27.20 -4.69 -2.85
C ASP A 5 26.49 -3.63 -3.72
N SER A 6 27.05 -3.32 -4.90
CA SER A 6 26.45 -2.39 -5.86
C SER A 6 25.17 -2.95 -6.52
N TRP A 7 25.09 -4.27 -6.68
CA TRP A 7 23.91 -4.96 -7.18
C TRP A 7 22.78 -4.94 -6.15
N PHE A 8 23.11 -5.20 -4.88
CA PHE A 8 22.16 -5.15 -3.76
C PHE A 8 21.52 -3.76 -3.59
N ASP A 9 22.29 -2.70 -3.79
CA ASP A 9 21.77 -1.33 -3.74
C ASP A 9 20.94 -0.92 -4.97
N TYR A 10 21.25 -1.46 -6.16
CA TYR A 10 20.42 -1.29 -7.34
C TYR A 10 19.04 -1.92 -7.17
N GLU A 11 18.97 -3.16 -6.67
CA GLU A 11 17.70 -3.84 -6.40
C GLU A 11 16.88 -3.14 -5.30
N ARG A 12 17.55 -2.60 -4.28
CA ARG A 12 16.89 -1.85 -3.20
C ARG A 12 16.29 -0.52 -3.69
N ARG A 13 16.98 0.19 -4.58
CA ARG A 13 16.49 1.43 -5.24
C ARG A 13 15.29 1.14 -6.15
N ARG A 14 15.36 0.06 -6.94
CA ARG A 14 14.25 -0.37 -7.80
C ARG A 14 13.02 -0.79 -7.00
N SER A 15 13.21 -1.53 -5.91
CA SER A 15 12.09 -2.04 -5.08
C SER A 15 11.30 -0.92 -4.40
N LYS A 16 11.96 0.17 -3.98
CA LYS A 16 11.29 1.35 -3.40
C LYS A 16 10.42 2.11 -4.40
N ALA A 17 10.77 2.13 -5.68
CA ALA A 17 10.02 2.85 -6.71
C ALA A 17 8.71 2.16 -7.13
N LEU A 18 8.56 0.86 -6.85
CA LEU A 18 7.40 0.06 -7.27
C LEU A 18 6.26 -0.01 -6.24
N ALA A 19 6.51 0.35 -4.98
CA ALA A 19 5.55 0.23 -3.86
C ALA A 19 4.73 1.51 -3.62
N THR A 20 4.24 2.16 -4.68
CA THR A 20 3.70 3.53 -4.59
C THR A 20 2.18 3.62 -4.45
N GLY A 21 1.46 2.54 -4.18
CA GLY A 21 0.01 2.55 -3.99
C GLY A 21 -0.41 2.05 -2.62
N ARG A 22 -1.41 2.69 -2.00
CA ARG A 22 -2.12 2.16 -0.83
C ARG A 22 -3.63 2.28 -0.99
N VAL A 23 -4.37 1.46 -0.25
CA VAL A 23 -5.84 1.56 -0.20
C VAL A 23 -6.22 2.53 0.90
N VAL A 24 -7.03 3.53 0.57
CA VAL A 24 -7.55 4.52 1.51
C VAL A 24 -9.09 4.50 1.54
N PRO A 25 -9.72 4.64 2.72
CA PRO A 25 -11.17 4.66 2.83
C PRO A 25 -11.75 6.08 2.81
N ASP A 26 -13.05 6.15 2.54
CA ASP A 26 -13.95 7.23 2.93
C ASP A 26 -14.94 6.66 3.99
N PRO A 27 -14.63 6.84 5.29
CA PRO A 27 -15.35 6.14 6.36
C PRO A 27 -16.83 6.53 6.44
N SER A 28 -17.21 7.70 5.93
CA SER A 28 -18.59 8.20 5.96
C SER A 28 -19.61 7.28 5.28
N ARG A 29 -19.15 6.43 4.34
CA ARG A 29 -19.98 5.50 3.57
C ARG A 29 -19.87 4.05 4.06
N CYS A 30 -19.03 3.77 5.05
CA CYS A 30 -18.79 2.43 5.57
C CYS A 30 -19.93 1.97 6.48
N VAL A 31 -20.55 0.83 6.13
CA VAL A 31 -21.61 0.19 6.93
C VAL A 31 -21.14 -1.09 7.63
N GLN A 32 -19.81 -1.27 7.72
CA GLN A 32 -19.16 -2.42 8.37
C GLN A 32 -19.60 -3.82 7.87
N CYS A 33 -20.06 -3.95 6.62
CA CYS A 33 -20.54 -5.23 6.06
C CYS A 33 -19.49 -6.36 5.99
N GLY A 34 -18.20 -6.07 6.08
CA GLY A 34 -17.13 -7.08 6.12
C GLY A 34 -16.73 -7.71 4.78
N ILE A 35 -17.41 -7.39 3.67
CA ILE A 35 -17.10 -7.95 2.34
C ILE A 35 -15.64 -7.70 1.91
N CYS A 36 -15.08 -6.54 2.24
CA CYS A 36 -13.69 -6.23 1.93
C CYS A 36 -12.68 -7.12 2.67
N SER A 37 -12.92 -7.43 3.95
CA SER A 37 -12.07 -8.34 4.73
C SER A 37 -12.22 -9.77 4.25
N PHE A 38 -13.46 -10.21 3.98
CA PHE A 38 -13.74 -11.56 3.49
C PHE A 38 -13.03 -11.88 2.17
N ASN A 39 -12.99 -10.92 1.24
CA ASN A 39 -12.33 -11.10 -0.05
C ASN A 39 -10.84 -10.73 -0.03
N CYS A 40 -10.25 -10.37 1.12
CA CYS A 40 -8.81 -10.12 1.17
C CYS A 40 -8.05 -11.46 1.10
N PRO A 41 -7.26 -11.74 0.04
CA PRO A 41 -6.54 -13.00 -0.06
C PRO A 41 -5.45 -13.17 1.01
N LEU A 42 -5.08 -12.08 1.68
CA LEU A 42 -4.04 -12.03 2.72
C LEU A 42 -4.67 -12.01 4.13
N GLY A 43 -6.01 -12.07 4.25
CA GLY A 43 -6.71 -12.11 5.54
C GLY A 43 -6.68 -10.81 6.34
N ILE A 44 -6.33 -9.67 5.72
CA ILE A 44 -6.30 -8.36 6.39
C ILE A 44 -7.74 -7.94 6.76
N ASP A 45 -7.95 -7.45 7.98
CA ASP A 45 -9.27 -6.89 8.39
C ASP A 45 -9.49 -5.48 7.81
N VAL A 46 -9.62 -5.40 6.48
CA VAL A 46 -9.83 -4.15 5.73
C VAL A 46 -11.08 -3.39 6.21
N ARG A 47 -12.11 -4.09 6.69
CA ARG A 47 -13.32 -3.49 7.28
C ARG A 47 -12.97 -2.61 8.47
N ALA A 48 -12.05 -3.04 9.33
CA ALA A 48 -11.64 -2.25 10.48
C ALA A 48 -10.90 -0.96 10.06
N HIS A 49 -10.00 -1.05 9.08
CA HIS A 49 -9.37 0.12 8.47
C HIS A 49 -10.41 1.07 7.87
N ALA A 50 -11.36 0.53 7.10
CA ALA A 50 -12.42 1.30 6.45
C ALA A 50 -13.33 2.04 7.45
N TRP A 51 -13.66 1.39 8.56
CA TRP A 51 -14.47 2.00 9.63
C TRP A 51 -13.70 3.10 10.38
N ARG A 52 -12.42 2.87 10.68
CA ARG A 52 -11.59 3.86 11.38
C ARG A 52 -11.15 5.04 10.50
N GLY A 53 -11.39 4.97 9.19
CA GLY A 53 -10.91 5.99 8.26
C GLY A 53 -9.40 5.92 8.03
N GLU A 54 -8.78 4.77 8.32
CA GLU A 54 -7.35 4.57 8.23
C GLU A 54 -6.98 3.90 6.90
N PRO A 55 -5.89 4.31 6.24
CA PRO A 55 -5.32 3.56 5.14
C PRO A 55 -5.01 2.11 5.53
N VAL A 56 -5.04 1.21 4.56
CA VAL A 56 -4.58 -0.17 4.72
C VAL A 56 -3.05 -0.19 4.68
N ASN A 57 -2.44 0.19 5.80
CA ASN A 57 -0.99 0.20 6.01
C ASN A 57 -0.54 -1.14 6.64
N ASP A 58 -0.73 -2.23 5.92
CA ASP A 58 -0.27 -3.57 6.32
C ASP A 58 0.84 -4.03 5.37
N GLY A 59 1.96 -4.52 5.92
CA GLY A 59 3.09 -5.00 5.11
C GLY A 59 2.78 -6.20 4.23
N HIS A 60 1.69 -6.93 4.54
CA HIS A 60 1.19 -8.04 3.73
C HIS A 60 0.27 -7.56 2.59
N CYS A 61 -0.13 -6.28 2.58
CA CYS A 61 -1.00 -5.75 1.53
C CYS A 61 -0.23 -5.67 0.21
N ILE A 62 -0.46 -6.64 -0.68
CA ILE A 62 0.11 -6.67 -2.04
C ILE A 62 -0.62 -5.77 -3.04
N THR A 63 -1.50 -4.88 -2.57
CA THR A 63 -2.26 -3.94 -3.41
C THR A 63 -3.09 -4.57 -4.54
N CYS A 64 -3.60 -5.81 -4.34
CA CYS A 64 -4.34 -6.56 -5.37
C CYS A 64 -5.67 -5.92 -5.80
N GLY A 65 -6.29 -5.08 -4.96
CA GLY A 65 -7.50 -4.33 -5.30
C GLY A 65 -8.84 -5.03 -5.07
N GLU A 66 -8.85 -6.29 -4.58
CA GLU A 66 -10.11 -7.02 -4.38
C GLU A 66 -11.05 -6.32 -3.39
N CYS A 67 -10.50 -5.74 -2.31
CA CYS A 67 -11.28 -4.96 -1.36
C CYS A 67 -11.93 -3.71 -1.96
N VAL A 68 -11.26 -3.07 -2.93
CA VAL A 68 -11.77 -1.91 -3.67
C VAL A 68 -12.89 -2.36 -4.62
N ALA A 69 -12.65 -3.41 -5.40
CA ALA A 69 -13.60 -3.92 -6.39
C ALA A 69 -14.89 -4.46 -5.77
N ARG A 70 -14.80 -5.11 -4.60
CA ARG A 70 -15.95 -5.76 -3.94
C ARG A 70 -16.74 -4.86 -3.01
N CYS A 71 -16.26 -3.66 -2.69
CA CYS A 71 -16.97 -2.78 -1.77
C CYS A 71 -18.27 -2.27 -2.39
N PRO A 72 -19.47 -2.70 -1.93
CA PRO A 72 -20.73 -2.32 -2.57
C PRO A 72 -21.08 -0.83 -2.37
N ARG A 73 -20.43 -0.17 -1.41
CA ARG A 73 -20.60 1.25 -1.11
C ARG A 73 -19.53 2.14 -1.75
N GLY A 74 -18.54 1.55 -2.43
CA GLY A 74 -17.42 2.28 -3.03
C GLY A 74 -16.58 3.06 -2.01
N VAL A 75 -16.42 2.54 -0.80
CA VAL A 75 -15.72 3.19 0.32
C VAL A 75 -14.22 3.28 0.09
N LEU A 76 -13.64 2.28 -0.58
CA LEU A 76 -12.20 2.12 -0.71
C LEU A 76 -11.73 2.58 -2.09
N ARG A 77 -10.55 3.21 -2.15
CA ARG A 77 -9.89 3.61 -3.40
C ARG A 77 -8.37 3.46 -3.27
N PHE A 78 -7.68 3.47 -4.40
CA PHE A 78 -6.22 3.59 -4.42
C PHE A 78 -5.77 5.05 -4.30
N GLU A 79 -4.70 5.26 -3.57
CA GLU A 79 -3.98 6.53 -3.47
C GLU A 79 -2.50 6.29 -3.75
N GLN A 80 -1.89 7.17 -4.55
CA GLN A 80 -0.45 7.11 -4.77
C GLN A 80 0.27 7.76 -3.60
N ILE A 81 1.25 7.06 -3.03
CA ILE A 81 2.16 7.63 -2.05
C ILE A 81 3.28 8.30 -2.84
N PRO A 82 3.38 9.64 -2.84
CA PRO A 82 4.48 10.31 -3.50
C PRO A 82 5.78 9.84 -2.86
N VAL A 83 6.66 9.23 -3.65
CA VAL A 83 8.01 8.93 -3.20
C VAL A 83 8.72 10.26 -3.09
N SER A 84 8.88 10.74 -1.86
CA SER A 84 9.65 11.94 -1.56
C SER A 84 11.10 11.73 -2.04
N LEU A 85 11.43 12.30 -3.19
CA LEU A 85 12.76 12.20 -3.84
C LEU A 85 13.89 12.78 -2.97
N GLU A 86 13.55 13.54 -1.94
CA GLU A 86 14.46 14.12 -0.94
C GLU A 86 15.35 13.09 -0.21
N HIS A 87 14.94 11.82 -0.10
CA HIS A 87 15.81 10.76 0.42
C HIS A 87 16.63 10.01 -0.65
N ILE A 88 16.34 10.20 -1.94
CA ILE A 88 17.09 9.60 -3.06
C ILE A 88 18.23 10.54 -3.48
N LEU A 89 18.00 11.84 -3.48
CA LEU A 89 18.98 12.85 -3.90
C LEU A 89 20.03 13.17 -2.81
N ASN A 90 19.76 12.85 -1.53
CA ASN A 90 20.70 13.11 -0.44
C ASN A 90 21.55 11.88 -0.04
N GLN A 91 21.60 10.86 -0.89
CA GLN A 91 22.50 9.70 -0.78
C GLN A 91 23.47 9.59 -1.96
N THR A 92 23.65 10.67 -2.73
CA THR A 92 24.76 10.79 -3.68
C THR A 92 25.93 11.48 -2.99
N HIS A 93 26.73 10.71 -2.26
CA HIS A 93 28.12 11.07 -1.92
C HIS A 93 28.90 9.84 -1.46
N PRO A 94 30.17 9.69 -1.86
CA PRO A 94 30.75 9.83 -3.21
C PRO A 94 30.78 8.49 -3.98
#